data_AF-A0A0G9FCH0-F1
#
_entry.id   AF-A0A0G9FCH0-F1
#
_cell.length_a   1.000
_cell.length_b   1.000
_cell.length_c   1.000
_cell.angle_alpha   90.00
_cell.angle_beta   90.00
_cell.angle_gamma   90.00
#
_symmetry.space_group_name_H-M   'P 1'
#
loop_
_entity.id
_entity.type
_entity.pdbx_description
1 polymer ?
#
loop_
_entity_poly.entity_id
_entity_poly.type
_entity_poly.pdbx_seq_one_letter_code
_entity_poly.pdbx_strand_id
1 'polypeptide(L)'
;MGNPIYELSKLNDISAACKHAGILLERVNKANSSILAISDLVEPTLKHLISNAPDYFELDADRLRKTLENRETTIYSTMCVLVEMGTLAMNIDEETSGLSGVIDDINSTVNGINDGINSILDGGNSDCSDDNSQGATNHE
;
A
#
# COMPACT_ATOMS: atom_id res chain seq x y z
N MET A 1 -15.88 -15.03 35.83
CA MET A 1 -16.28 -13.75 35.18
C MET A 1 -15.02 -12.96 34.85
N GLY A 2 -14.76 -12.73 33.57
CA GLY A 2 -13.66 -11.90 33.10
C GLY A 2 -13.22 -12.35 31.71
N ASN A 3 -13.81 -11.76 30.66
CA ASN A 3 -13.12 -11.37 29.42
C ASN A 3 -14.10 -11.01 28.28
N PRO A 4 -14.46 -9.72 28.15
CA PRO A 4 -14.83 -9.12 26.87
C PRO A 4 -13.85 -8.04 26.39
N ILE A 5 -12.93 -7.58 27.25
CA ILE A 5 -12.07 -6.41 26.97
C ILE A 5 -11.00 -6.73 25.91
N TYR A 6 -10.54 -7.99 25.84
CA TYR A 6 -9.48 -8.42 24.92
C TYR A 6 -9.93 -8.51 23.45
N GLU A 7 -11.23 -8.66 23.20
CA GLU A 7 -11.79 -8.68 21.83
C GLU A 7 -12.06 -7.28 21.30
N LEU A 8 -12.45 -6.33 22.17
CA LEU A 8 -12.70 -4.95 21.77
C LEU A 8 -11.40 -4.21 21.41
N SER A 9 -10.28 -4.52 22.08
CA SER A 9 -8.97 -3.94 21.72
C SER A 9 -8.54 -4.35 20.31
N LYS A 10 -8.81 -5.59 19.89
CA LYS A 10 -8.50 -6.08 18.53
C LYS A 10 -9.30 -5.35 17.45
N LEU A 11 -10.55 -4.96 17.74
CA LEU A 11 -11.32 -4.11 16.82
C LEU A 11 -10.74 -2.70 16.66
N ASN A 12 -10.13 -2.16 17.72
CA ASN A 12 -9.40 -0.90 17.64
C ASN A 12 -8.13 -1.02 16.78
N ASP A 13 -7.45 -2.17 16.82
CA ASP A 13 -6.28 -2.44 15.99
C ASP A 13 -6.65 -2.48 14.50
N ILE A 14 -7.76 -3.14 14.13
CA ILE A 14 -8.31 -3.09 12.76
C ILE A 14 -8.65 -1.65 12.35
N SER A 15 -9.28 -0.87 13.23
CA SER A 15 -9.61 0.53 12.96
C SER A 15 -8.37 1.38 12.70
N ALA A 16 -7.30 1.17 13.47
CA ALA A 16 -6.02 1.84 13.27
C ALA A 16 -5.35 1.43 11.95
N ALA A 17 -5.34 0.12 11.64
CA ALA A 17 -4.81 -0.41 10.39
C ALA A 17 -5.56 0.16 9.17
N CYS A 18 -6.90 0.21 9.21
CA CYS A 18 -7.71 0.81 8.15
C CYS A 18 -7.45 2.31 7.98
N LYS A 19 -7.28 3.06 9.08
CA LYS A 19 -6.88 4.49 9.01
C LYS A 19 -5.50 4.65 8.37
N HIS A 20 -4.56 3.77 8.71
CA HIS A 20 -3.24 3.77 8.12
C HIS A 20 -3.31 3.50 6.61
N ALA A 21 -4.04 2.47 6.16
CA ALA A 21 -4.28 2.21 4.75
C ALA A 21 -4.89 3.42 4.03
N GLY A 22 -5.85 4.11 4.65
CA GLY A 22 -6.44 5.33 4.09
C GLY A 22 -5.40 6.42 3.79
N ILE A 23 -4.44 6.62 4.69
CA ILE A 23 -3.35 7.59 4.51
C ILE A 23 -2.42 7.17 3.37
N LEU A 24 -2.02 5.89 3.30
CA LEU A 24 -1.17 5.36 2.24
C LEU A 24 -1.83 5.53 0.86
N LEU A 25 -3.13 5.22 0.76
CA LEU A 25 -3.91 5.40 -0.47
C LEU A 25 -3.99 6.86 -0.91
N GLU A 26 -4.18 7.80 0.02
CA GLU A 26 -4.20 9.23 -0.29
C GLU A 26 -2.85 9.70 -0.86
N ARG A 27 -1.74 9.22 -0.30
CA ARG A 27 -0.39 9.54 -0.78
C ARG A 27 -0.12 8.98 -2.17
N VAL A 28 -0.46 7.71 -2.41
CA VAL A 28 -0.39 7.08 -3.74
C VAL A 28 -1.21 7.88 -4.76
N ASN A 29 -2.44 8.25 -4.40
CA ASN A 29 -3.30 9.00 -5.31
C ASN A 29 -2.71 10.37 -5.67
N LYS A 30 -2.11 11.07 -4.70
CA LYS A 30 -1.42 12.34 -4.94
C LYS A 30 -0.22 12.19 -5.86
N ALA A 31 0.63 11.19 -5.63
CA ALA A 31 1.79 10.92 -6.47
C ALA A 31 1.38 10.57 -7.91
N ASN A 32 0.36 9.72 -8.08
CA ASN A 32 -0.21 9.38 -9.39
C ASN A 32 -0.77 10.62 -10.11
N SER A 33 -1.52 11.46 -9.40
CA SER A 33 -2.08 12.68 -9.98
C SER A 33 -0.99 13.64 -10.46
N SER A 34 0.12 13.76 -9.72
CA SER A 34 1.28 14.54 -10.13
C SER A 34 1.95 13.98 -11.38
N ILE A 35 2.13 12.65 -11.46
CA ILE A 35 2.69 11.98 -12.66
C ILE A 35 1.82 12.27 -13.88
N LEU A 36 0.50 12.14 -13.77
CA LEU A 36 -0.43 12.41 -14.86
C LEU A 36 -0.35 13.87 -15.32
N ALA A 37 -0.39 14.83 -14.38
CA ALA A 37 -0.30 16.25 -14.71
C ALA A 37 1.03 16.61 -15.39
N ILE A 38 2.14 15.99 -14.96
CA ILE A 38 3.45 16.14 -15.60
C ILE A 38 3.41 15.55 -17.01
N SER A 39 2.87 14.35 -17.18
CA SER A 39 2.77 13.69 -18.49
C SER A 39 1.99 14.53 -19.49
N ASP A 40 0.84 15.07 -19.08
CA ASP A 40 -0.01 15.94 -19.89
C ASP A 40 0.71 17.22 -20.37
N LEU A 41 1.64 17.74 -19.56
CA LEU A 41 2.42 18.93 -19.89
C LEU A 41 3.64 18.64 -20.77
N VAL A 42 4.36 17.56 -20.47
CA VAL A 42 5.65 17.24 -21.08
C VAL A 42 5.48 16.52 -22.42
N GLU A 43 4.55 15.57 -22.51
CA GLU A 43 4.39 14.74 -23.70
C GLU A 43 4.13 15.56 -25.00
N PRO A 44 3.24 16.57 -25.02
CA PRO A 44 3.04 17.38 -26.22
C PRO A 44 4.28 18.16 -26.62
N THR A 45 5.01 18.68 -25.63
CA THR A 45 6.25 19.44 -25.83
C THR A 45 7.33 18.55 -26.46
N LEU A 46 7.52 17.34 -25.94
CA LEU A 46 8.47 16.38 -26.49
C LEU A 46 8.07 15.91 -27.90
N LYS A 47 6.79 15.61 -28.12
CA LYS A 47 6.27 15.27 -29.45
C LYS A 47 6.56 16.37 -30.47
N HIS A 48 6.35 17.64 -30.08
CA HIS A 48 6.64 18.77 -30.95
C HIS A 48 8.14 18.90 -31.28
N LEU A 49 9.01 18.72 -30.29
CA LEU A 49 10.47 18.81 -30.48
C LEU A 49 11.04 17.71 -31.37
N ILE A 50 10.52 16.49 -31.23
CA ILE A 50 10.91 15.34 -32.06
C ILE A 50 10.38 15.51 -33.48
N SER A 51 9.11 15.88 -33.64
CA SER A 51 8.48 16.05 -34.96
C SER A 51 9.13 17.14 -35.81
N ASN A 52 9.76 18.12 -35.16
CA ASN A 52 10.51 19.21 -35.81
C ASN A 52 12.03 19.06 -35.65
N ALA A 53 12.51 17.88 -35.24
CA ALA A 53 13.94 17.63 -35.20
C ALA A 53 14.48 17.43 -36.62
N PRO A 54 15.56 18.13 -37.02
CA PRO A 54 16.29 17.76 -38.23
C PRO A 54 16.85 16.35 -38.06
N ASP A 55 17.01 15.60 -39.16
CA ASP A 55 17.71 14.32 -39.10
C ASP A 55 19.17 14.55 -38.71
N TYR A 56 19.51 14.17 -37.48
CA TYR A 56 20.84 14.38 -36.92
C TYR A 56 21.92 13.62 -37.68
N PHE A 57 21.57 12.54 -38.40
CA PHE A 57 22.51 11.78 -39.22
C PHE A 57 22.82 12.47 -40.57
N GLU A 58 22.01 13.43 -40.98
CA GLU A 58 22.21 14.22 -42.20
C GLU A 58 22.89 15.57 -41.96
N LEU A 59 23.11 15.95 -40.71
CA LEU A 59 23.78 17.20 -40.34
C LEU A 59 25.31 17.05 -40.30
N ASP A 60 26.03 18.05 -40.80
CA ASP A 60 27.45 18.20 -40.53
C ASP A 60 27.72 18.50 -39.04
N ALA A 61 28.97 18.32 -38.62
CA ALA A 61 29.36 18.42 -37.22
C ALA A 61 29.09 19.80 -36.59
N ASP A 62 29.25 20.89 -37.34
CA ASP A 62 29.03 22.25 -36.84
C ASP A 62 27.54 22.54 -36.67
N ARG A 63 26.73 22.10 -37.64
CA ARG A 63 25.26 22.21 -37.55
C ARG A 63 24.69 21.34 -36.45
N LEU A 64 25.21 20.13 -36.27
CA LEU A 64 24.79 19.24 -35.18
C LEU A 64 25.11 19.86 -33.82
N ARG A 65 26.34 20.37 -33.62
CA ARG A 65 26.74 21.04 -32.38
C ARG A 65 25.84 22.24 -32.06
N LYS A 66 25.60 23.12 -33.03
CA LYS A 66 24.71 24.28 -32.86
C LYS A 66 23.27 23.88 -32.54
N THR A 67 22.80 22.78 -33.13
CA THR A 67 21.45 22.26 -32.85
C THR A 67 21.35 21.71 -31.43
N LEU A 68 22.39 21.03 -30.96
CA LEU A 68 22.46 20.53 -29.58
C LEU A 68 22.55 21.67 -28.56
N GLU A 69 23.41 22.67 -28.80
CA GLU A 69 23.53 23.87 -27.94
C GLU A 69 22.19 24.61 -27.84
N ASN A 70 21.47 24.78 -28.95
CA ASN A 70 20.14 25.41 -28.94
C ASN A 70 19.08 24.61 -28.17
N ARG A 71 19.30 23.30 -27.96
CA ARG A 71 18.33 22.39 -27.32
C ARG A 71 18.74 21.97 -25.90
N GLU A 72 19.95 22.31 -25.45
CA GLU A 72 20.54 21.87 -24.19
C GLU A 72 19.62 22.14 -22.99
N THR A 73 19.10 23.36 -22.86
CA THR A 73 18.18 23.74 -21.78
C THR A 73 16.92 22.87 -21.78
N THR A 74 16.38 22.57 -22.95
CA THR A 74 15.15 21.76 -23.08
C THR A 74 15.40 20.30 -22.72
N ILE A 75 16.54 19.75 -23.14
CA ILE A 75 16.98 18.40 -22.77
C ILE A 75 17.17 18.31 -21.26
N TYR A 76 17.90 19.26 -20.67
CA TYR A 76 18.15 19.31 -19.24
C TYR A 76 16.85 19.42 -18.43
N SER A 77 15.96 20.34 -18.78
CA SER A 77 14.66 20.48 -18.12
C SER A 77 13.81 19.21 -18.22
N THR A 78 13.81 18.54 -19.38
CA THR A 78 13.10 17.27 -19.55
C THR A 78 13.69 16.18 -18.64
N MET A 79 15.02 16.08 -18.56
CA MET A 79 15.69 15.13 -17.68
C MET A 79 15.34 15.36 -16.21
N CYS A 80 15.33 16.61 -15.74
CA CYS A 80 14.91 16.94 -14.38
C CYS A 80 13.49 16.44 -14.09
N VAL A 81 12.55 16.70 -15.00
CA VAL A 81 11.15 16.29 -14.84
C VAL A 81 11.01 14.75 -14.86
N LEU A 82 11.74 14.04 -15.71
CA LEU A 82 11.75 12.57 -15.72
C LEU A 82 12.30 11.98 -14.41
N VAL A 83 13.32 12.61 -13.81
CA VAL A 83 13.85 12.22 -12.50
C VAL A 83 12.81 12.43 -11.40
N GLU A 84 12.07 13.55 -11.42
CA GLU A 84 10.98 13.81 -10.49
C GLU A 84 9.85 12.76 -10.63
N MET A 85 9.45 12.43 -11.86
CA MET A 85 8.47 11.36 -12.12
C MET A 85 8.96 10.01 -11.60
N GLY A 86 10.24 9.68 -11.79
CA GLY A 86 10.84 8.46 -11.25
C GLY A 86 10.77 8.42 -9.72
N THR A 87 11.03 9.54 -9.06
CA THR A 87 10.92 9.66 -7.59
C THR A 87 9.47 9.46 -7.12
N LEU A 88 8.50 10.06 -7.82
CA LEU A 88 7.08 9.87 -7.53
C LEU A 88 6.64 8.41 -7.72
N ALA A 89 7.14 7.74 -8.76
CA ALA A 89 6.87 6.32 -9.01
C ALA A 89 7.43 5.43 -7.90
N MET A 90 8.65 5.72 -7.40
CA MET A 90 9.22 5.02 -6.25
C MET A 90 8.37 5.21 -4.99
N ASN A 91 7.86 6.41 -4.73
CA ASN A 91 6.97 6.64 -3.59
C ASN A 91 5.67 5.82 -3.70
N ILE A 92 5.11 5.68 -4.91
CA ILE A 92 3.93 4.82 -5.12
C ILE A 92 4.24 3.36 -4.79
N ASP A 93 5.39 2.86 -5.23
CA ASP A 93 5.83 1.49 -4.94
C ASP A 93 6.01 1.25 -3.44
N GLU A 94 6.68 2.17 -2.74
CA GLU A 94 6.89 2.12 -1.29
C GLU A 94 5.56 2.13 -0.52
N GLU A 95 4.67 3.08 -0.81
CA GLU A 95 3.39 3.21 -0.13
C GLU A 95 2.46 2.02 -0.43
N THR A 96 2.54 1.46 -1.65
CA THR A 96 1.81 0.24 -2.04
C THR A 96 2.34 -1.01 -1.33
N SER A 97 3.66 -1.10 -1.14
CA SER A 97 4.28 -2.13 -0.29
C SER A 97 3.80 -2.01 1.16
N GLY A 98 3.69 -0.77 1.67
CA GLY A 98 3.11 -0.49 2.99
C GLY A 98 1.68 -1.01 3.17
N LEU A 99 0.86 -0.99 2.11
CA LEU A 99 -0.49 -1.58 2.15
C LEU A 99 -0.47 -3.10 2.37
N SER A 100 0.55 -3.80 1.88
CA SER A 100 0.70 -5.24 2.14
C SER A 100 0.90 -5.52 3.64
N GLY A 101 1.72 -4.71 4.31
CA GLY A 101 1.89 -4.80 5.77
C GLY A 101 0.59 -4.51 6.52
N VAL A 102 -0.20 -3.54 6.08
CA VAL A 102 -1.52 -3.27 6.68
C VAL A 102 -2.48 -4.46 6.50
N ILE A 103 -2.45 -5.14 5.35
CA ILE A 103 -3.26 -6.35 5.12
C ILE A 103 -2.84 -7.47 6.08
N ASP A 104 -1.53 -7.65 6.29
CA ASP A 104 -1.00 -8.63 7.24
C ASP A 104 -1.44 -8.34 8.68
N ASP A 105 -1.42 -7.07 9.10
CA ASP A 105 -1.89 -6.63 10.42
C ASP A 105 -3.39 -6.93 10.62
N ILE A 106 -4.21 -6.65 9.60
CA ILE A 106 -5.64 -6.97 9.62
C ILE A 106 -5.85 -8.48 9.73
N ASN A 107 -5.17 -9.27 8.89
CA ASN A 107 -5.28 -10.73 8.88
C ASN A 107 -4.86 -11.35 10.22
N SER A 108 -3.74 -10.89 10.79
CA SER A 108 -3.26 -11.30 12.11
C SER A 108 -4.30 -11.01 13.19
N THR A 109 -4.89 -9.81 13.15
CA THR A 109 -5.91 -9.40 14.12
C THR A 109 -7.19 -10.22 14.00
N VAL A 110 -7.66 -10.47 12.78
CA VAL A 110 -8.84 -11.31 12.49
C VAL A 110 -8.62 -12.75 12.97
N ASN A 111 -7.46 -13.34 12.68
CA ASN A 111 -7.12 -14.68 13.17
C ASN A 111 -7.12 -14.71 14.71
N GLY A 112 -6.54 -13.69 15.35
CA GLY A 112 -6.56 -13.57 16.79
C GLY A 112 -7.98 -13.44 17.38
N ILE A 113 -8.92 -12.81 16.70
CA ILE A 113 -10.34 -12.77 17.12
C ILE A 113 -10.95 -14.17 16.98
N ASN A 114 -10.73 -14.83 15.84
CA ASN A 114 -11.24 -16.17 15.57
C ASN A 114 -10.75 -17.20 16.60
N ASP A 115 -9.46 -17.17 16.96
CA ASP A 115 -8.88 -18.02 18.00
C ASP A 115 -9.49 -17.74 19.38
N GLY A 116 -9.79 -16.47 19.69
CA GLY A 116 -10.48 -16.07 20.91
C GLY A 116 -11.89 -16.67 21.01
N ILE A 117 -12.66 -16.55 19.92
CA ILE A 117 -14.03 -17.11 19.84
C ILE A 117 -13.99 -18.65 19.98
N ASN A 118 -13.10 -19.33 19.26
CA ASN A 118 -12.97 -20.79 19.32
C ASN A 118 -12.57 -21.27 20.72
N SER A 119 -11.68 -20.57 21.41
CA SER A 119 -11.30 -20.87 22.79
C SER A 119 -12.49 -20.79 23.77
N ILE A 120 -13.39 -19.81 23.57
CA ILE A 120 -14.63 -19.69 24.37
C ILE A 120 -15.60 -20.83 24.06
N LEU A 121 -15.76 -21.20 22.79
CA LEU A 121 -16.66 -22.27 22.36
C LEU A 121 -16.18 -23.64 22.84
N ASP A 122 -14.88 -23.93 22.75
CA ASP A 122 -14.27 -25.20 23.18
C ASP A 122 -14.23 -25.34 24.71
N GLY A 123 -14.05 -24.23 25.44
CA GLY A 123 -14.07 -24.21 26.91
C GLY A 123 -15.47 -24.35 27.54
N GLY A 124 -16.55 -24.23 26.74
CA GLY A 124 -17.93 -24.30 27.22
C GLY A 124 -18.52 -25.72 27.32
N ASN A 125 -17.79 -26.76 26.91
CA ASN A 125 -18.34 -28.13 26.77
C ASN A 125 -17.79 -29.16 27.77
N SER A 126 -17.13 -28.73 28.86
CA SER A 126 -16.59 -29.63 29.88
C SER A 126 -17.08 -29.24 31.29
N ASP A 127 -18.38 -29.40 31.56
CA ASP A 127 -18.91 -29.71 32.90
C ASP A 127 -20.44 -29.79 32.89
N CYS A 128 -20.98 -30.83 32.25
CA CYS A 128 -22.26 -31.44 32.65
C CYS A 128 -22.10 -32.95 32.52
N SER A 129 -21.15 -33.50 33.27
CA SER A 129 -21.20 -34.92 33.60
C SER A 129 -22.13 -35.03 34.80
N ASP A 130 -23.36 -35.49 34.55
CA ASP A 130 -24.31 -35.89 35.58
C ASP A 130 -23.62 -36.86 36.55
N ASP A 131 -23.19 -36.36 37.71
CA ASP A 131 -22.71 -37.17 38.82
C ASP A 131 -23.92 -37.79 39.52
N ASN A 132 -24.58 -38.72 38.82
CA ASN A 132 -25.66 -39.53 39.37
C ASN A 132 -25.05 -40.71 40.16
N SER A 133 -24.27 -40.39 41.19
CA SER A 133 -23.85 -41.34 42.21
C SER A 133 -24.87 -41.33 43.34
N GLN A 134 -26.00 -42.01 43.12
CA GLN A 134 -26.82 -42.49 44.23
C GLN A 134 -26.04 -43.60 44.95
N GLY A 135 -25.18 -43.20 45.88
CA GLY A 135 -24.57 -44.08 46.87
C GLY A 135 -25.64 -44.59 47.83
N ALA A 136 -26.26 -45.71 47.48
CA ALA A 136 -27.02 -46.53 48.41
C ALA A 136 -26.07 -47.08 49.48
N THR A 137 -26.10 -46.52 50.69
CA THR A 137 -25.59 -47.19 51.89
C THR A 137 -26.73 -47.98 52.52
N ASN A 138 -26.75 -49.27 52.21
CA ASN A 138 -27.48 -50.29 52.95
C ASN A 138 -26.72 -50.64 54.24
N HIS A 139 -27.51 -50.85 55.30
CA HIS A 139 -27.31 -51.79 56.42
C HIS A 139 -26.03 -51.72 57.27
N GLU A 140 -26.20 -51.28 58.53
CA GLU A 140 -26.24 -52.17 59.71
C GLU A 140 -27.17 -51.59 60.79
#